data_AF-A0A1G1VTT1-F1
#
_entry.id   AF-A0A1G1VTT1-F1
#
_cell.length_a   1.000
_cell.length_b   1.000
_cell.length_c   1.000
_cell.angle_alpha   90.00
_cell.angle_beta   90.00
_cell.angle_gamma   90.00
#
_symmetry.space_group_name_H-M   'P 1'
#
loop_
_entity.id
_entity.type
_entity.pdbx_description
1 polymer ?
#
loop_
_entity_poly.entity_id
_entity_poly.type
_entity_poly.pdbx_seq_one_letter_code
_entity_poly.pdbx_strand_id
1 'polypeptide(L)'
;MKKAIVTFSILGIFTALVWAFPILAQNGDERPKGLDDRGPLTKITFIHHKKGYAKPAQVGKPKATACYGFLANGAKWKTTEDYRVNPTNPDGLNDNDVMNAVDAGVSEWENYGGNSIFGNSIKDPDITYNESMDGKNSASFGPYADSGVIAVTNVWGYFGGPPQTRALVEWDMLFNTDSSWTWGDATSNPLLMDLRNIATHELGHSAGMDDLYNTSCNLETMFGYSTEGDIIKRTLNDGDITGIQKLY
;
A
#
# COMPACT_ATOMS: atom_id res chain seq x y z
N MET A 1 67.40 12.56 69.27
CA MET A 1 67.22 12.18 67.85
C MET A 1 65.82 11.63 67.63
N LYS A 2 64.86 12.48 67.22
CA LYS A 2 63.61 12.10 66.54
C LYS A 2 63.19 13.32 65.71
N LYS A 3 63.24 13.19 64.38
CA LYS A 3 62.86 14.24 63.42
C LYS A 3 61.32 14.26 63.32
N ALA A 4 60.71 15.43 63.53
CA ALA A 4 59.29 15.65 63.28
C ALA A 4 59.08 15.95 61.79
N ILE A 5 58.17 15.20 61.17
CA ILE A 5 57.69 15.43 59.80
C ILE A 5 56.37 16.19 59.94
N VAL A 6 56.31 17.40 59.36
CA VAL A 6 55.10 18.20 59.21
C VAL A 6 54.66 18.06 57.75
N THR A 7 53.52 17.42 57.52
CA THR A 7 52.90 17.28 56.21
C THR A 7 51.92 18.44 55.99
N PHE A 8 52.15 19.24 54.94
CA PHE A 8 51.21 20.26 54.46
C PHE A 8 50.23 19.64 53.47
N SER A 9 48.93 19.74 53.75
CA SER A 9 47.86 19.38 52.81
C SER A 9 47.62 20.54 51.83
N ILE A 10 47.79 20.29 50.54
CA ILE A 10 47.42 21.23 49.47
C ILE A 10 45.99 20.89 49.03
N LEU A 11 45.06 21.80 49.31
CA LEU A 11 43.68 21.76 48.83
C LEU A 11 43.65 22.35 47.40
N GLY A 12 43.53 21.49 46.38
CA GLY A 12 43.39 21.90 44.99
C GLY A 12 41.97 22.39 44.70
N ILE A 13 41.82 23.67 44.36
CA ILE A 13 40.58 24.26 43.85
C ILE A 13 40.57 24.07 42.33
N PHE A 14 39.69 23.21 41.81
CA PHE A 14 39.38 23.12 40.39
C PHE A 14 38.32 24.18 40.04
N THR A 15 38.72 25.28 39.42
CA THR A 15 37.79 26.22 38.76
C THR A 15 37.48 25.71 37.36
N ALA A 16 36.27 25.20 37.14
CA ALA A 16 35.75 24.91 35.81
C ALA A 16 35.30 26.22 35.16
N LEU A 17 36.05 26.70 34.15
CA LEU A 17 35.59 27.75 33.24
C LEU A 17 34.51 27.16 32.33
N VAL A 18 33.25 27.54 32.54
CA VAL A 18 32.15 27.28 31.62
C VAL A 18 32.19 28.38 30.55
N TRP A 19 32.59 28.03 29.33
CA TRP A 19 32.45 28.90 28.17
C TRP A 19 30.98 28.89 27.73
N ALA A 20 30.26 29.97 28.04
CA ALA A 20 28.93 30.21 27.49
C ALA A 20 29.08 30.63 26.02
N PHE A 21 28.92 29.68 25.10
CA PHE A 21 28.69 30.03 23.71
C PHE A 21 27.26 30.56 23.56
N PRO A 22 27.04 31.69 22.88
CA PRO A 22 25.69 32.11 22.53
C PRO A 22 25.08 31.04 21.61
N ILE A 23 23.98 30.44 22.06
CA ILE A 23 23.14 29.61 21.20
C ILE A 23 22.56 30.57 20.16
N LEU A 24 23.16 30.58 18.97
CA LEU A 24 22.47 31.08 17.79
C LEU A 24 21.28 30.14 17.58
N ALA A 25 20.08 30.61 17.91
CA ALA A 25 18.86 30.00 17.44
C ALA A 25 18.98 29.95 15.91
N GLN A 26 19.14 28.75 15.36
CA GLN A 26 18.96 28.55 13.93
C GLN A 26 17.52 28.95 13.65
N ASN A 27 17.37 30.02 12.87
CA ASN A 27 16.11 30.34 12.22
C ASN A 27 15.63 29.06 11.55
N GLY A 28 14.50 28.52 12.01
CA GLY A 28 13.85 27.43 11.32
C GLY A 28 13.61 27.89 9.89
N ASP A 29 14.19 27.18 8.93
CA ASP A 29 13.88 27.39 7.52
C ASP A 29 12.36 27.42 7.38
N GLU A 30 11.82 28.54 6.92
CA GLU A 30 10.42 28.63 6.51
C GLU A 30 10.24 27.66 5.34
N ARG A 31 9.78 26.46 5.66
CA ARG A 31 9.47 25.44 4.67
C ARG A 31 8.27 25.90 3.84
N PRO A 32 8.24 25.64 2.51
CA PRO A 32 7.20 26.15 1.64
C PRO A 32 5.80 25.68 2.08
N LYS A 33 4.87 26.63 2.26
CA LYS A 33 3.47 26.34 2.59
C LYS A 33 2.89 25.32 1.62
N GLY A 34 2.53 24.15 2.14
CA GLY A 34 1.90 23.05 1.40
C GLY A 34 2.61 21.70 1.52
N LEU A 35 3.83 21.63 2.08
CA LEU A 35 4.55 20.38 2.38
C LEU A 35 4.56 20.02 3.88
N ASP A 36 4.43 20.99 4.76
CA ASP A 36 4.59 20.78 6.21
C ASP A 36 3.39 20.14 6.91
N ASP A 37 2.22 20.12 6.27
CA ASP A 37 0.97 19.65 6.90
C ASP A 37 0.54 18.23 6.49
N ARG A 38 1.31 17.54 5.63
CA ARG A 38 0.90 16.28 4.98
C ARG A 38 0.86 15.05 5.91
N GLY A 39 1.28 15.23 7.16
CA GLY A 39 1.60 14.13 8.07
C GLY A 39 2.84 13.35 7.58
N PRO A 40 3.25 12.30 8.32
CA PRO A 40 4.37 11.47 7.90
C PRO A 40 4.02 10.63 6.67
N LEU A 41 5.01 10.34 5.84
CA LEU A 41 4.92 9.28 4.85
C LEU A 41 4.61 7.96 5.59
N THR A 42 3.55 7.29 5.19
CA THR A 42 3.03 6.09 5.87
C THR A 42 2.83 4.97 4.86
N LYS A 43 3.04 3.73 5.30
CA LYS A 43 2.68 2.51 4.57
C LYS A 43 1.33 2.00 5.08
N ILE A 44 0.40 1.68 4.18
CA ILE A 44 -0.79 0.88 4.48
C ILE A 44 -0.62 -0.46 3.76
N THR A 45 -0.81 -1.56 4.49
CA THR A 45 -0.74 -2.92 3.93
C THR A 45 -2.14 -3.52 3.89
N PHE A 46 -2.59 -3.87 2.70
CA PHE A 46 -3.84 -4.58 2.45
C PHE A 46 -3.55 -6.06 2.32
N ILE A 47 -4.45 -6.87 2.88
CA ILE A 47 -4.36 -8.33 2.84
C ILE A 47 -5.70 -8.83 2.32
N HIS A 48 -5.69 -9.40 1.13
CA HIS A 48 -6.89 -9.94 0.51
C HIS A 48 -7.05 -11.40 0.87
N HIS A 49 -8.21 -11.73 1.45
CA HIS A 49 -8.42 -13.01 2.11
C HIS A 49 -9.30 -13.96 1.32
N LYS A 50 -9.09 -15.27 1.53
CA LYS A 50 -10.05 -16.29 1.14
C LYS A 50 -11.40 -16.04 1.82
N LYS A 51 -12.49 -16.17 1.07
CA LYS A 51 -13.84 -16.14 1.63
C LYS A 51 -13.99 -17.19 2.72
N GLY A 52 -14.53 -16.78 3.87
CA GLY A 52 -14.70 -17.62 5.05
C GLY A 52 -13.51 -17.60 6.03
N TYR A 53 -12.41 -16.93 5.68
CA TYR A 53 -11.36 -16.59 6.64
C TYR A 53 -11.78 -15.32 7.39
N ALA A 54 -11.81 -15.38 8.73
CA ALA A 54 -12.32 -14.26 9.53
C ALA A 54 -11.23 -13.20 9.75
N LYS A 55 -11.37 -12.03 9.10
CA LYS A 55 -10.71 -10.81 9.60
C LYS A 55 -11.34 -10.45 10.97
N PRO A 56 -10.57 -9.98 11.97
CA PRO A 56 -11.14 -9.53 13.24
C PRO A 56 -12.24 -8.49 12.98
N ALA A 57 -13.46 -8.77 13.43
CA ALA A 57 -14.60 -7.90 13.16
C ALA A 57 -14.39 -6.52 13.79
N GLN A 58 -14.51 -5.44 13.01
CA GLN A 58 -14.82 -4.13 13.58
C GLN A 58 -16.29 -4.12 14.00
N VAL A 59 -16.52 -4.23 15.30
CA VAL A 59 -17.86 -4.26 15.91
C VAL A 59 -18.49 -2.86 15.80
N GLY A 60 -19.31 -2.65 14.77
CA GLY A 60 -20.07 -1.42 14.56
C GLY A 60 -21.45 -1.71 13.97
N LYS A 61 -22.48 -0.96 14.38
CA LYS A 61 -23.84 -1.08 13.85
C LYS A 61 -23.86 -0.85 12.33
N PRO A 62 -24.66 -1.58 11.54
CA PRO A 62 -24.73 -1.39 10.10
C PRO A 62 -25.33 0.00 9.80
N LYS A 63 -24.48 0.92 9.36
CA LYS A 63 -24.92 2.12 8.65
C LYS A 63 -25.24 1.73 7.21
N ALA A 64 -26.16 2.46 6.57
CA ALA A 64 -26.28 2.41 5.12
C ALA A 64 -24.88 2.63 4.51
N THR A 65 -24.43 1.67 3.72
CA THR A 65 -23.09 1.67 3.14
C THR A 65 -23.18 2.25 1.74
N ALA A 66 -22.22 3.10 1.39
CA ALA A 66 -22.12 3.64 0.04
C ALA A 66 -21.44 2.64 -0.93
N CYS A 67 -20.96 1.50 -0.40
CA CYS A 67 -20.21 0.49 -1.14
C CYS A 67 -18.94 1.03 -1.83
N TYR A 68 -18.30 2.02 -1.20
CA TYR A 68 -16.92 2.43 -1.48
C TYR A 68 -16.29 3.03 -0.23
N GLY A 69 -14.96 3.02 -0.18
CA GLY A 69 -14.13 3.68 0.82
C GLY A 69 -12.84 4.20 0.19
N PHE A 70 -12.13 5.08 0.89
CA PHE A 70 -10.85 5.64 0.45
C PHE A 70 -9.80 5.44 1.52
N LEU A 71 -8.54 5.24 1.13
CA LEU A 71 -7.43 5.15 2.09
C LEU A 71 -7.35 6.41 2.93
N ALA A 72 -7.55 7.55 2.27
CA ALA A 72 -7.97 8.80 2.88
C ALA A 72 -8.61 9.69 1.82
N ASN A 73 -9.60 10.50 2.20
CA ASN A 73 -10.20 11.47 1.28
C ASN A 73 -9.12 12.35 0.61
N GLY A 74 -9.05 12.37 -0.72
CA GLY A 74 -8.07 13.15 -1.49
C GLY A 74 -6.67 12.52 -1.62
N ALA A 75 -6.42 11.37 -1.00
CA ALA A 75 -5.19 10.59 -1.21
C ALA A 75 -5.29 9.85 -2.54
N LYS A 76 -4.73 10.48 -3.57
CA LYS A 76 -4.70 10.00 -4.95
C LYS A 76 -3.37 10.31 -5.60
N TRP A 77 -3.07 9.65 -6.72
CA TRP A 77 -1.93 10.02 -7.57
C TRP A 77 -2.00 11.48 -7.99
N LYS A 78 -0.89 12.21 -7.81
CA LYS A 78 -0.73 13.60 -8.27
C LYS A 78 0.06 13.68 -9.57
N THR A 79 0.81 12.63 -9.85
CA THR A 79 1.57 12.43 -11.07
C THR A 79 1.42 10.96 -11.39
N THR A 80 1.15 10.68 -12.65
CA THR A 80 1.04 9.33 -13.17
C THR A 80 2.43 8.70 -13.20
N GLU A 81 2.54 7.46 -12.73
CA GLU A 81 3.82 6.74 -12.65
C GLU A 81 3.71 5.38 -13.32
N ASP A 82 4.75 5.01 -14.08
CA ASP A 82 4.86 3.69 -14.68
C ASP A 82 4.91 2.60 -13.60
N TYR A 83 4.50 1.40 -13.97
CA TYR A 83 4.53 0.23 -13.09
C TYR A 83 5.18 -0.96 -13.77
N ARG A 84 5.71 -1.86 -12.96
CA ARG A 84 6.44 -3.04 -13.40
C ARG A 84 5.68 -4.30 -13.03
N VAL A 85 5.61 -5.25 -13.95
CA VAL A 85 4.95 -6.52 -13.72
C VAL A 85 5.97 -7.63 -13.93
N ASN A 86 6.16 -8.47 -12.92
CA ASN A 86 6.89 -9.72 -13.03
C ASN A 86 5.92 -10.83 -13.47
N PRO A 87 5.99 -11.30 -14.73
CA PRO A 87 5.14 -12.38 -15.20
C PRO A 87 5.54 -13.76 -14.67
N THR A 88 6.72 -13.89 -14.07
CA THR A 88 7.25 -15.18 -13.59
C THR A 88 6.35 -15.72 -12.49
N ASN A 89 5.77 -16.89 -12.74
CA ASN A 89 4.78 -17.50 -11.86
C ASN A 89 4.99 -19.03 -11.78
N PRO A 90 4.55 -19.69 -10.70
CA PRO A 90 4.76 -21.13 -10.51
C PRO A 90 3.78 -22.00 -11.33
N ASP A 91 2.68 -21.42 -11.82
CA ASP A 91 1.57 -22.14 -12.45
C ASP A 91 1.71 -22.28 -13.98
N GLY A 92 2.79 -21.74 -14.54
CA GLY A 92 3.05 -21.80 -15.98
C GLY A 92 2.13 -20.93 -16.83
N LEU A 93 1.55 -19.88 -16.24
CA LEU A 93 0.78 -18.88 -16.98
C LEU A 93 1.67 -18.19 -18.02
N ASN A 94 1.10 -17.91 -19.19
CA ASN A 94 1.81 -17.17 -20.24
C ASN A 94 2.10 -15.75 -19.77
N ASP A 95 3.30 -15.24 -20.04
CA ASP A 95 3.68 -13.86 -19.72
C ASP A 95 2.64 -12.84 -20.19
N ASN A 96 2.15 -12.96 -21.43
CA ASN A 96 1.19 -12.00 -21.98
C ASN A 96 -0.15 -12.10 -21.26
N ASP A 97 -0.57 -13.28 -20.82
CA ASP A 97 -1.83 -13.42 -20.07
C ASP A 97 -1.73 -12.76 -18.69
N VAL A 98 -0.57 -12.85 -18.03
CA VAL A 98 -0.30 -12.13 -16.78
C VAL A 98 -0.31 -10.62 -17.00
N MET A 99 0.43 -10.12 -18.00
CA MET A 99 0.46 -8.70 -18.33
C MET A 99 -0.96 -8.20 -18.65
N ASN A 100 -1.69 -8.90 -19.52
CA ASN A 100 -3.05 -8.54 -19.91
C ASN A 100 -4.02 -8.53 -18.72
N ALA A 101 -3.87 -9.42 -17.74
CA ALA A 101 -4.71 -9.43 -16.56
C ALA A 101 -4.52 -8.17 -15.71
N VAL A 102 -3.27 -7.74 -15.49
CA VAL A 102 -2.93 -6.52 -14.75
C VAL A 102 -3.36 -5.27 -15.54
N ASP A 103 -3.00 -5.19 -16.83
CA ASP A 103 -3.33 -4.07 -17.70
C ASP A 103 -4.86 -3.89 -17.85
N ALA A 104 -5.62 -4.99 -17.87
CA ALA A 104 -7.07 -4.95 -17.87
C ALA A 104 -7.63 -4.40 -16.56
N GLY A 105 -7.05 -4.76 -15.41
CA GLY A 105 -7.43 -4.18 -14.12
C GLY A 105 -7.15 -2.68 -14.05
N VAL A 106 -6.00 -2.24 -14.55
CA VAL A 106 -5.66 -0.81 -14.68
C VAL A 106 -6.68 -0.09 -15.55
N SER A 107 -6.99 -0.67 -16.71
CA SER A 107 -7.95 -0.11 -17.66
C SER A 107 -9.34 0.07 -17.03
N GLU A 108 -9.80 -0.86 -16.19
CA GLU A 108 -11.08 -0.73 -15.48
C GLU A 108 -11.10 0.50 -14.58
N TRP A 109 -10.06 0.72 -13.76
CA TRP A 109 -10.00 1.89 -12.89
C TRP A 109 -9.91 3.20 -13.68
N GLU A 110 -9.11 3.24 -14.75
CA GLU A 110 -8.96 4.43 -15.58
C GLU A 110 -10.19 4.75 -16.44
N ASN A 111 -10.95 3.73 -16.86
CA ASN A 111 -12.21 3.92 -17.61
C ASN A 111 -13.21 4.80 -16.84
N TYR A 112 -13.21 4.72 -15.51
CA TYR A 112 -14.15 5.47 -14.66
C TYR A 112 -13.50 6.62 -13.89
N GLY A 113 -12.24 6.49 -13.47
CA GLY A 113 -11.50 7.51 -12.72
C GLY A 113 -10.66 8.47 -13.57
N GLY A 114 -10.54 8.20 -14.88
CA GLY A 114 -9.77 9.01 -15.82
C GLY A 114 -8.42 8.38 -16.20
N ASN A 115 -7.90 8.75 -17.37
CA ASN A 115 -6.75 8.09 -18.03
C ASN A 115 -5.37 8.53 -17.50
N SER A 116 -5.25 8.84 -16.21
CA SER A 116 -4.01 9.37 -15.64
C SER A 116 -3.79 8.89 -14.20
N ILE A 117 -4.36 7.74 -13.85
CA ILE A 117 -4.17 7.11 -12.54
C ILE A 117 -2.85 6.32 -12.58
N PHE A 118 -2.66 5.51 -13.61
CA PHE A 118 -1.51 4.61 -13.76
C PHE A 118 -0.74 4.94 -15.04
N GLY A 119 0.58 4.78 -15.00
CA GLY A 119 1.45 5.01 -16.15
C GLY A 119 1.51 3.81 -17.08
N ASN A 120 2.63 3.70 -17.79
CA ASN A 120 2.84 2.59 -18.71
C ASN A 120 3.19 1.31 -17.94
N SER A 121 2.67 0.19 -18.45
CA SER A 121 3.04 -1.15 -18.03
C SER A 121 4.41 -1.53 -18.56
N ILE A 122 5.30 -2.00 -17.69
CA ILE A 122 6.65 -2.45 -18.04
C ILE A 122 6.81 -3.91 -17.61
N LYS A 123 7.00 -4.82 -18.56
CA LYS A 123 7.36 -6.20 -18.24
C LYS A 123 8.77 -6.26 -17.66
N ASP A 124 8.90 -6.77 -16.45
CA ASP A 124 10.15 -6.83 -15.69
C ASP A 124 10.24 -8.15 -14.91
N PRO A 125 10.93 -9.18 -15.42
CA PRO A 125 11.02 -10.47 -14.73
C PRO A 125 11.88 -10.44 -13.46
N ASP A 126 12.61 -9.35 -13.22
CA ASP A 126 13.50 -9.20 -12.07
C ASP A 126 12.88 -8.34 -10.95
N ILE A 127 11.71 -7.70 -11.18
CA ILE A 127 11.01 -6.96 -10.13
C ILE A 127 10.40 -7.93 -9.10
N THR A 128 10.48 -7.58 -7.83
CA THR A 128 9.96 -8.37 -6.72
C THR A 128 9.21 -7.47 -5.77
N TYR A 129 8.17 -8.02 -5.13
CA TYR A 129 7.48 -7.37 -4.03
C TYR A 129 8.45 -6.89 -2.95
N ASN A 130 8.27 -5.65 -2.49
CA ASN A 130 9.06 -5.07 -1.43
C ASN A 130 8.19 -4.71 -0.21
N GLU A 131 8.73 -4.98 0.97
CA GLU A 131 8.13 -4.56 2.24
C GLU A 131 8.50 -3.11 2.59
N SER A 132 9.49 -2.56 1.90
CA SER A 132 9.99 -1.20 2.04
C SER A 132 9.93 -0.46 0.71
N MET A 133 9.74 0.85 0.77
CA MET A 133 9.64 1.69 -0.43
C MET A 133 10.97 1.69 -1.20
N ASP A 134 10.95 1.46 -2.51
CA ASP A 134 12.13 1.40 -3.37
C ASP A 134 12.10 2.31 -4.61
N GLY A 135 11.05 3.11 -4.73
CA GLY A 135 10.83 4.08 -5.80
C GLY A 135 10.18 3.47 -7.05
N LYS A 136 9.59 2.27 -6.96
CA LYS A 136 8.95 1.60 -8.09
C LYS A 136 7.60 1.05 -7.68
N ASN A 137 6.66 1.15 -8.61
CA ASN A 137 5.39 0.46 -8.50
C ASN A 137 5.52 -0.95 -9.08
N SER A 138 5.11 -1.99 -8.34
CA SER A 138 5.32 -3.37 -8.79
C SER A 138 4.16 -4.33 -8.53
N ALA A 139 3.96 -5.28 -9.46
CA ALA A 139 3.16 -6.47 -9.26
C ALA A 139 4.01 -7.72 -9.52
N SER A 140 4.02 -8.66 -8.58
CA SER A 140 4.84 -9.87 -8.69
C SER A 140 4.21 -11.07 -7.98
N PHE A 141 4.66 -12.26 -8.33
CA PHE A 141 4.33 -13.49 -7.61
C PHE A 141 5.40 -13.82 -6.58
N GLY A 142 5.00 -14.39 -5.45
CA GLY A 142 5.94 -14.87 -4.45
C GLY A 142 5.25 -15.50 -3.23
N PRO A 143 6.00 -16.15 -2.33
CA PRO A 143 5.40 -16.87 -1.22
C PRO A 143 4.97 -15.91 -0.11
N TYR A 144 3.81 -16.16 0.49
CA TYR A 144 3.35 -15.49 1.70
C TYR A 144 2.89 -16.52 2.73
N ALA A 145 3.29 -16.35 3.99
CA ALA A 145 3.26 -17.41 5.01
C ALA A 145 1.85 -17.84 5.46
N ASP A 146 0.84 -16.98 5.31
CA ASP A 146 -0.55 -17.30 5.67
C ASP A 146 -1.31 -17.88 4.47
N SER A 147 -1.71 -19.15 4.57
CA SER A 147 -2.49 -19.86 3.55
C SER A 147 -3.87 -19.26 3.26
N GLY A 148 -4.40 -18.44 4.17
CA GLY A 148 -5.66 -17.72 3.99
C GLY A 148 -5.53 -16.41 3.20
N VAL A 149 -4.31 -16.01 2.83
CA VAL A 149 -4.01 -14.77 2.11
C VAL A 149 -3.81 -15.06 0.63
N ILE A 150 -4.61 -14.42 -0.20
CA ILE A 150 -4.58 -14.53 -1.67
C ILE A 150 -3.52 -13.57 -2.24
N ALA A 151 -3.56 -12.32 -1.81
CA ALA A 151 -2.66 -11.28 -2.27
C ALA A 151 -2.44 -10.22 -1.18
N VAL A 152 -1.38 -9.45 -1.33
CA VAL A 152 -0.99 -8.37 -0.44
C VAL A 152 -0.61 -7.16 -1.27
N THR A 153 -1.11 -5.99 -0.90
CA THR A 153 -0.70 -4.72 -1.52
C THR A 153 -0.23 -3.74 -0.46
N ASN A 154 1.02 -3.31 -0.57
CA ASN A 154 1.55 -2.18 0.17
C ASN A 154 1.29 -0.91 -0.63
N VAL A 155 0.79 0.14 0.03
CA VAL A 155 0.64 1.48 -0.57
C VAL A 155 1.30 2.49 0.35
N TRP A 156 2.24 3.26 -0.19
CA TRP A 156 2.88 4.37 0.51
C TRP A 156 2.24 5.68 0.10
N GLY A 157 2.05 6.57 1.07
CA GLY A 157 1.46 7.86 0.81
C GLY A 157 1.43 8.79 2.00
N TYR A 158 0.95 10.00 1.72
CA TYR A 158 0.59 11.01 2.70
C TYR A 158 -0.93 10.99 2.87
N PHE A 159 -1.40 10.46 3.99
CA PHE A 159 -2.84 10.31 4.27
C PHE A 159 -3.36 11.34 5.29
N GLY A 160 -2.46 12.08 5.92
CA GLY A 160 -2.76 13.12 6.92
C GLY A 160 -2.97 14.51 6.31
N GLY A 161 -3.28 15.49 7.16
CA GLY A 161 -3.40 16.88 6.74
C GLY A 161 -4.62 17.20 5.87
N PRO A 162 -4.65 18.41 5.27
CA PRO A 162 -5.70 18.82 4.34
C PRO A 162 -5.78 17.91 3.10
N PRO A 163 -6.98 17.53 2.61
CA PRO A 163 -7.16 16.58 1.50
C PRO A 163 -6.36 16.89 0.23
N GLN A 164 -6.19 18.16 -0.12
CA GLN A 164 -5.44 18.58 -1.30
C GLN A 164 -3.93 18.28 -1.21
N THR A 165 -3.41 18.09 0.01
CA THR A 165 -1.99 17.82 0.27
C THR A 165 -1.65 16.34 0.39
N ARG A 166 -2.69 15.48 0.48
CA ARG A 166 -2.56 14.02 0.51
C ARG A 166 -2.22 13.48 -0.86
N ALA A 167 -1.44 12.41 -0.91
CA ALA A 167 -1.00 11.82 -2.16
C ALA A 167 -0.58 10.36 -1.97
N LEU A 168 -0.76 9.57 -3.02
CA LEU A 168 -0.09 8.27 -3.16
C LEU A 168 1.33 8.51 -3.70
N VAL A 169 2.25 7.63 -3.34
CA VAL A 169 3.69 7.74 -3.65
C VAL A 169 4.21 6.46 -4.28
N GLU A 170 3.81 5.29 -3.78
CA GLU A 170 4.28 4.00 -4.30
C GLU A 170 3.27 2.90 -3.97
N TRP A 171 3.25 1.83 -4.75
CA TRP A 171 2.55 0.60 -4.42
C TRP A 171 3.31 -0.66 -4.85
N ASP A 172 3.24 -1.69 -4.03
CA ASP A 172 3.81 -3.00 -4.30
C ASP A 172 2.81 -4.10 -4.00
N MET A 173 2.59 -4.97 -4.97
CA MET A 173 1.60 -6.04 -4.95
C MET A 173 2.27 -7.41 -5.07
N LEU A 174 1.82 -8.33 -4.22
CA LEU A 174 2.23 -9.73 -4.19
C LEU A 174 1.02 -10.64 -4.41
N PHE A 175 1.05 -11.45 -5.47
CA PHE A 175 0.16 -12.59 -5.63
C PHE A 175 0.76 -13.80 -4.90
N ASN A 176 0.04 -14.36 -3.92
CA ASN A 176 0.57 -15.43 -3.08
C ASN A 176 0.70 -16.74 -3.88
N THR A 177 1.88 -17.34 -3.82
CA THR A 177 2.23 -18.62 -4.47
C THR A 177 2.32 -19.79 -3.51
N ASP A 178 1.84 -19.65 -2.27
CA ASP A 178 1.65 -20.79 -1.39
C ASP A 178 0.82 -21.88 -2.09
N SER A 179 1.13 -23.14 -1.77
CA SER A 179 0.44 -24.36 -2.24
C SER A 179 -1.10 -24.35 -2.17
N SER A 180 -1.67 -23.41 -1.43
CA SER A 180 -3.11 -23.19 -1.31
C SER A 180 -3.74 -22.59 -2.59
N TRP A 181 -2.94 -22.08 -3.52
CA TRP A 181 -3.41 -21.34 -4.68
C TRP A 181 -2.90 -21.92 -6.00
N THR A 182 -3.77 -21.91 -7.00
CA THR A 182 -3.41 -22.15 -8.40
C THR A 182 -4.05 -21.04 -9.21
N TRP A 183 -3.21 -20.21 -9.83
CA TRP A 183 -3.64 -19.01 -10.55
C TRP A 183 -4.04 -19.32 -11.98
N GLY A 184 -4.91 -18.49 -12.55
CA GLY A 184 -5.17 -18.47 -14.00
C GLY A 184 -6.45 -17.72 -14.37
N ASP A 185 -7.04 -18.13 -15.48
CA ASP A 185 -8.34 -17.63 -15.95
C ASP A 185 -9.47 -18.57 -15.47
N ALA A 186 -10.25 -18.11 -14.51
CA ALA A 186 -11.34 -18.90 -13.93
C ALA A 186 -12.52 -19.14 -14.89
N THR A 187 -12.62 -18.43 -16.01
CA THR A 187 -13.54 -18.76 -17.11
C THR A 187 -13.16 -20.10 -17.75
N SER A 188 -11.87 -20.39 -17.84
CA SER A 188 -11.36 -21.63 -18.42
C SER A 188 -11.43 -22.80 -17.44
N ASN A 189 -11.24 -22.53 -16.14
CA ASN A 189 -11.40 -23.51 -15.08
C ASN A 189 -11.84 -22.83 -13.77
N PRO A 190 -13.07 -23.08 -13.28
CA PRO A 190 -13.61 -22.42 -12.09
C PRO A 190 -12.94 -22.86 -10.78
N LEU A 191 -12.01 -23.81 -10.81
CA LEU A 191 -11.19 -24.20 -9.67
C LEU A 191 -9.94 -23.34 -9.49
N LEU A 192 -9.68 -22.42 -10.42
CA LEU A 192 -8.52 -21.51 -10.37
C LEU A 192 -8.87 -20.25 -9.57
N MET A 193 -7.85 -19.68 -8.93
CA MET A 193 -7.89 -18.30 -8.46
C MET A 193 -7.73 -17.37 -9.67
N ASP A 194 -8.71 -16.49 -9.86
CA ASP A 194 -8.74 -15.66 -11.05
C ASP A 194 -7.77 -14.49 -10.97
N LEU A 195 -6.72 -14.51 -11.78
CA LEU A 195 -5.66 -13.50 -11.72
C LEU A 195 -6.20 -12.09 -12.01
N ARG A 196 -7.06 -11.94 -13.03
CA ARG A 196 -7.63 -10.64 -13.38
C ARG A 196 -8.53 -10.10 -12.26
N ASN A 197 -9.41 -10.93 -11.71
CA ASN A 197 -10.28 -10.54 -10.59
C ASN A 197 -9.46 -10.00 -9.41
N ILE A 198 -8.42 -10.73 -8.99
CA ILE A 198 -7.59 -10.31 -7.86
C ILE A 198 -6.76 -9.07 -8.21
N ALA A 199 -6.12 -9.05 -9.39
CA ALA A 199 -5.35 -7.87 -9.82
C ALA A 199 -6.22 -6.60 -9.86
N THR A 200 -7.46 -6.66 -10.36
CA THR A 200 -8.37 -5.51 -10.36
C THR A 200 -8.68 -5.04 -8.94
N HIS A 201 -8.91 -5.95 -7.98
CA HIS A 201 -9.10 -5.59 -6.57
C HIS A 201 -7.88 -4.87 -5.99
N GLU A 202 -6.70 -5.49 -6.10
CA GLU A 202 -5.47 -4.95 -5.52
C GLU A 202 -5.08 -3.60 -6.14
N LEU A 203 -5.29 -3.43 -7.46
CA LEU A 203 -5.10 -2.16 -8.14
C LEU A 203 -6.05 -1.07 -7.63
N GLY A 204 -7.20 -1.43 -7.07
CA GLY A 204 -8.06 -0.46 -6.40
C GLY A 204 -7.39 0.17 -5.19
N HIS A 205 -6.67 -0.60 -4.39
CA HIS A 205 -5.83 -0.06 -3.32
C HIS A 205 -4.74 0.85 -3.87
N SER A 206 -4.07 0.44 -4.94
CA SER A 206 -3.07 1.25 -5.64
C SER A 206 -3.66 2.54 -6.24
N ALA A 207 -4.96 2.58 -6.52
CA ALA A 207 -5.70 3.79 -6.93
C ALA A 207 -6.23 4.62 -5.73
N GLY A 208 -6.10 4.15 -4.49
CA GLY A 208 -6.52 4.87 -3.29
C GLY A 208 -7.88 4.43 -2.71
N MET A 209 -8.43 3.31 -3.18
CA MET A 209 -9.70 2.74 -2.70
C MET A 209 -9.48 1.83 -1.50
N ASP A 210 -10.38 1.88 -0.51
CA ASP A 210 -10.31 1.06 0.70
C ASP A 210 -11.17 -0.21 0.56
N ASP A 211 -10.84 -1.21 1.35
CA ASP A 211 -11.56 -2.47 1.44
C ASP A 211 -13.02 -2.29 1.90
N LEU A 212 -13.88 -3.19 1.42
CA LEU A 212 -15.27 -3.30 1.84
C LEU A 212 -15.51 -4.66 2.51
N TYR A 213 -16.17 -4.63 3.66
CA TYR A 213 -16.51 -5.84 4.42
C TYR A 213 -18.01 -5.97 4.72
N ASN A 214 -18.82 -4.99 4.31
CA ASN A 214 -20.26 -5.12 4.41
C ASN A 214 -20.75 -6.11 3.34
N THR A 215 -21.43 -7.17 3.77
CA THR A 215 -21.91 -8.24 2.88
C THR A 215 -22.89 -7.75 1.81
N SER A 216 -23.55 -6.60 1.99
CA SER A 216 -24.38 -6.01 0.94
C SER A 216 -23.58 -5.44 -0.24
N CYS A 217 -22.26 -5.28 -0.10
CA CYS A 217 -21.34 -4.80 -1.12
C CYS A 217 -20.48 -5.95 -1.70
N ASN A 218 -20.91 -7.20 -1.57
CA ASN A 218 -20.09 -8.37 -1.93
C ASN A 218 -19.82 -8.54 -3.44
N LEU A 219 -20.51 -7.77 -4.28
CA LEU A 219 -20.31 -7.69 -5.72
C LEU A 219 -19.33 -6.58 -6.11
N GLU A 220 -19.01 -5.66 -5.18
CA GLU A 220 -17.99 -4.66 -5.43
C GLU A 220 -16.63 -5.34 -5.60
N THR A 221 -15.84 -4.77 -6.51
CA THR A 221 -14.45 -5.11 -6.73
C THR A 221 -13.67 -4.97 -5.44
N MET A 222 -13.89 -3.90 -4.67
CA MET A 222 -13.21 -3.67 -3.39
C MET A 222 -13.72 -4.53 -2.22
N PHE A 223 -14.60 -5.51 -2.45
CA PHE A 223 -14.96 -6.43 -1.36
C PHE A 223 -13.76 -7.31 -0.98
N GLY A 224 -13.33 -7.23 0.29
CA GLY A 224 -12.07 -7.79 0.78
C GLY A 224 -12.00 -9.33 0.89
N TYR A 225 -12.91 -10.04 0.23
CA TYR A 225 -12.92 -11.49 0.15
C TYR A 225 -13.18 -11.98 -1.27
N SER A 226 -12.39 -12.96 -1.71
CA SER A 226 -12.58 -13.67 -2.97
C SER A 226 -12.48 -15.19 -2.78
N THR A 227 -12.79 -15.94 -3.83
CA THR A 227 -12.73 -17.40 -3.87
C THR A 227 -12.41 -17.85 -5.29
N GLU A 228 -11.91 -19.07 -5.43
CA GLU A 228 -11.72 -19.72 -6.73
C GLU A 228 -13.02 -19.67 -7.55
N GLY A 229 -12.90 -19.40 -8.85
CA GLY A 229 -14.05 -19.25 -9.73
C GLY A 229 -14.72 -17.87 -9.73
N ASP A 230 -14.33 -16.94 -8.85
CA ASP A 230 -14.88 -15.58 -8.85
C ASP A 230 -14.30 -14.78 -10.02
N ILE A 231 -15.17 -14.40 -10.95
CA ILE A 231 -14.84 -13.55 -12.11
C ILE A 231 -15.62 -12.23 -12.08
N ILE A 232 -16.46 -12.01 -11.08
CA ILE A 232 -17.38 -10.87 -11.03
C ILE A 232 -16.60 -9.57 -10.83
N LYS A 233 -15.50 -9.62 -10.05
CA LYS A 233 -14.70 -8.43 -9.69
C LYS A 233 -13.57 -8.16 -10.69
N ARG A 234 -13.66 -8.72 -11.90
CA ARG A 234 -12.82 -8.32 -13.04
C ARG A 234 -13.15 -6.92 -13.54
N THR A 235 -14.32 -6.39 -13.19
CA THR A 235 -14.88 -5.10 -13.59
C THR A 235 -15.44 -4.38 -12.38
N LEU A 236 -15.40 -3.04 -12.40
CA LEU A 236 -15.94 -2.23 -11.30
C LEU A 236 -17.46 -2.34 -11.21
N ASN A 237 -17.98 -2.37 -9.98
CA ASN A 237 -19.42 -2.28 -9.72
C ASN A 237 -19.81 -0.83 -9.35
N ASP A 238 -21.11 -0.56 -9.20
CA ASP A 238 -21.64 0.80 -9.01
C ASP A 238 -20.99 1.59 -7.86
N GLY A 239 -20.67 0.93 -6.75
CA GLY A 239 -20.00 1.52 -5.61
C GLY A 239 -18.56 1.90 -5.94
N ASP A 240 -17.78 0.97 -6.49
CA ASP A 240 -16.41 1.19 -6.96
C ASP A 240 -16.32 2.35 -7.96
N ILE A 241 -17.21 2.36 -8.97
CA ILE A 241 -17.31 3.42 -9.99
C ILE A 241 -17.58 4.77 -9.34
N THR A 242 -18.58 4.83 -8.45
CA THR A 242 -18.91 6.07 -7.72
C THR A 242 -17.75 6.55 -6.85
N GLY A 243 -17.03 5.60 -6.25
CA GLY A 243 -15.88 5.88 -5.41
C GLY A 243 -14.73 6.49 -6.20
N ILE A 244 -14.29 5.82 -7.27
CA ILE A 244 -13.13 6.28 -8.04
C ILE A 244 -13.40 7.64 -8.71
N GLN A 245 -14.61 7.86 -9.24
CA GLN A 245 -15.04 9.15 -9.80
C GLN A 245 -15.07 10.29 -8.78
N LYS A 246 -15.25 10.00 -7.49
CA LYS A 246 -15.21 11.01 -6.43
C LYS A 246 -13.80 11.30 -5.98
N LEU A 247 -12.92 10.31 -6.03
CA LEU A 247 -11.54 10.48 -5.63
C LEU A 247 -10.78 11.30 -6.68
N TYR A 248 -10.90 10.94 -7.95
CA TYR A 248 -10.17 11.56 -9.07
C TYR A 248 -10.89 12.77 -9.67
#